data_AF-A0A419R018-F1
#
_entry.id   AF-A0A419R018-F1
#
_cell.length_a   1.000
_cell.length_b   1.000
_cell.length_c   1.000
_cell.angle_alpha   90.00
_cell.angle_beta   90.00
_cell.angle_gamma   90.00
#
_symmetry.space_group_name_H-M   'P 1'
#
loop_
_entity.id
_entity.type
_entity.pdbx_description
1 polymer ?
#
loop_
_entity_poly.entity_id
_entity_poly.type
_entity_poly.pdbx_seq_one_letter_code
_entity_poly.pdbx_strand_id
1 'polypeptide(L)'
;MQIVRTLVWTVLLVLLLAFSFFNWKPVEVQIWSNLVLETKVPALVIVSFLLGLVPMWLLHRGVKWRLGRRIGALETAARSKLTPPPAPPAPTPTTVSPTVTEREEPPVATVDKPVSRDDIVG
;
A
#
# COMPACT_ATOMS: atom_id res chain seq x y z
N MET A 1 -3.02 -3.43 -26.10
CA MET A 1 -2.38 -2.14 -26.45
C MET A 1 -0.85 -2.19 -26.53
N GLN A 2 -0.18 -3.28 -26.13
CA GLN A 2 1.29 -3.31 -26.09
C GLN A 2 1.93 -3.26 -27.48
N ILE A 3 1.40 -4.02 -28.46
CA ILE A 3 1.85 -3.99 -29.87
C ILE A 3 1.69 -2.59 -30.47
N VAL A 4 0.52 -1.96 -30.29
CA VAL A 4 0.26 -0.61 -30.80
C VAL A 4 1.23 0.39 -30.17
N ARG A 5 1.43 0.29 -28.84
CA ARG A 5 2.39 1.14 -28.13
C ARG A 5 3.80 0.94 -28.66
N THR A 6 4.27 -0.30 -28.85
CA THR A 6 5.61 -0.55 -29.40
C THR A 6 5.74 -0.06 -30.82
N LEU A 7 4.74 -0.26 -31.68
CA LEU A 7 4.74 0.24 -33.06
C LEU A 7 4.88 1.76 -33.11
N VAL A 8 4.08 2.48 -32.31
CA VAL A 8 4.15 3.95 -32.23
C VAL A 8 5.53 4.40 -31.75
N TRP A 9 6.09 3.77 -30.72
CA TRP A 9 7.44 4.09 -30.24
C TRP A 9 8.52 3.78 -31.27
N THR A 10 8.40 2.68 -32.01
CA THR A 10 9.33 2.32 -33.09
C THR A 10 9.27 3.33 -34.23
N VAL A 11 8.08 3.70 -34.69
CA VAL A 11 7.90 4.73 -35.73
C VAL A 11 8.49 6.06 -35.28
N LEU A 12 8.18 6.47 -34.04
CA LEU A 12 8.72 7.71 -33.46
C LEU A 12 10.25 7.69 -33.37
N LEU A 13 10.85 6.55 -33.00
CA LEU A 13 12.30 6.38 -32.96
C LEU A 13 12.93 6.45 -34.35
N VAL A 14 12.35 5.78 -35.35
CA VAL A 14 12.82 5.85 -36.74
C VAL A 14 12.73 7.30 -37.26
N LEU A 15 11.63 7.99 -36.98
CA LEU A 15 11.44 9.39 -37.36
C LEU A 15 12.51 10.29 -36.73
N LEU A 16 12.80 10.10 -35.44
CA LEU A 16 13.83 10.83 -34.71
C LEU A 16 15.23 10.59 -35.30
N LEU A 17 15.55 9.34 -35.64
CA LEU A 17 16.83 8.99 -36.27
C LEU A 17 16.97 9.62 -37.66
N ALA A 18 15.94 9.52 -38.50
CA ALA A 18 15.93 10.14 -39.81
C ALA A 18 16.09 11.66 -39.71
N PHE A 19 15.31 12.30 -38.83
CA PHE A 19 15.45 13.73 -38.55
C PHE A 19 16.87 14.08 -38.11
N SER A 20 17.45 13.30 -37.19
CA SER A 20 18.79 13.52 -36.68
C SER A 20 19.84 13.45 -37.79
N PHE A 21 19.77 12.42 -38.63
CA PHE A 21 20.69 12.21 -39.74
C PHE A 21 20.62 13.35 -40.77
N PHE A 22 19.40 13.73 -41.19
CA PHE A 22 19.22 14.82 -42.17
C PHE A 22 19.55 16.20 -41.61
N ASN A 23 19.44 16.39 -40.29
CA ASN A 23 19.67 17.68 -39.64
C ASN A 23 20.98 17.70 -38.85
N TRP A 24 22.02 16.98 -39.29
CA TRP A 24 23.34 16.96 -38.64
C TRP A 24 24.16 18.24 -38.86
N LYS A 25 23.51 19.40 -38.77
CA LYS A 25 24.15 20.70 -38.91
C LYS A 25 24.61 21.22 -37.54
N PRO A 26 25.84 21.72 -37.43
CA PRO A 26 26.28 22.42 -36.22
C PRO A 26 25.45 23.70 -36.06
N VAL A 27 25.01 23.96 -34.83
CA VAL A 27 24.33 25.18 -34.42
C VAL A 27 25.11 25.78 -33.26
N GLU A 28 25.62 26.97 -33.52
CA GLU A 28 26.23 27.84 -32.54
C GLU A 28 25.14 28.45 -31.67
N VAL A 29 25.05 28.04 -30.40
CA VAL A 29 24.19 28.68 -29.40
C VAL A 29 25.08 29.55 -28.51
N GLN A 30 24.98 30.87 -28.68
CA GLN A 30 25.68 31.82 -27.82
C GLN A 30 24.88 31.97 -26.52
N ILE A 31 25.43 31.46 -25.41
CA ILE A 31 24.78 31.54 -24.09
C ILE A 31 25.19 32.85 -23.40
N TRP A 32 26.40 33.32 -23.66
CA TRP A 32 26.98 34.60 -23.21
C TRP A 32 27.93 35.14 -24.28
N SER A 33 28.33 36.41 -24.20
CA SER A 33 29.20 37.09 -25.17
C SER A 33 30.52 36.36 -25.48
N ASN A 34 30.98 35.50 -24.57
CA ASN A 34 32.24 34.76 -24.67
C ASN A 34 32.05 33.23 -24.61
N LEU A 35 30.80 32.73 -24.57
CA LEU A 35 30.51 31.31 -24.40
C LEU A 35 29.57 30.82 -25.51
N VAL A 36 30.17 30.25 -26.54
CA VAL A 36 29.48 29.61 -27.66
C VAL A 36 29.45 28.12 -27.41
N LEU A 37 28.24 27.57 -27.27
CA LEU A 37 28.04 26.13 -27.18
C LEU A 37 27.65 25.61 -28.56
N GLU A 38 28.56 24.88 -29.17
CA GLU A 38 28.34 24.16 -30.41
C GLU A 38 27.50 22.92 -30.13
N THR A 39 26.19 23.01 -30.36
CA THR A 39 25.30 21.85 -30.29
C THR A 39 24.73 21.53 -31.67
N LYS A 40 24.43 20.26 -31.93
CA LYS A 40 23.80 19.88 -33.19
C LYS A 40 22.29 20.13 -33.11
N VAL A 41 21.66 20.51 -34.23
CA VAL A 41 20.18 20.68 -34.33
C VAL A 41 19.40 19.53 -33.66
N PRO A 42 19.75 18.24 -33.85
CA PRO A 42 18.96 17.15 -33.31
C PRO A 42 18.97 17.11 -31.77
N ALA A 43 20.07 17.54 -31.15
CA ALA A 43 20.17 17.60 -29.70
C ALA A 43 19.18 18.63 -29.11
N LEU A 44 19.07 19.81 -29.75
CA LEU A 44 18.13 20.83 -29.34
C LEU A 44 16.68 20.35 -29.45
N VAL A 45 16.32 19.67 -30.54
CA VAL A 45 14.97 19.11 -30.72
C VAL A 45 14.63 18.09 -29.65
N ILE A 46 15.56 17.18 -29.32
CA ILE A 46 15.38 16.21 -28.24
C ILE A 46 15.17 16.94 -26.92
N VAL A 47 16.00 17.94 -26.60
CA VAL A 47 15.91 18.70 -25.35
C VAL A 47 14.58 19.45 -25.25
N SER A 48 14.15 20.15 -26.30
CA SER A 48 12.86 20.84 -26.34
C SER A 48 11.69 19.87 -26.20
N PHE A 49 11.76 18.72 -26.84
CA PHE A 49 10.75 17.67 -26.73
C PHE A 49 10.69 17.09 -25.32
N LEU A 50 11.84 16.80 -24.70
CA LEU A 50 11.91 16.33 -23.31
C LEU A 50 11.38 17.38 -22.34
N LEU A 51 11.70 18.66 -22.53
CA LEU A 51 11.18 19.76 -21.71
C LEU A 51 9.65 19.83 -21.73
N GLY A 52 9.02 19.57 -22.87
CA GLY A 52 7.55 19.49 -22.96
C GLY A 52 6.97 18.17 -22.45
N LEU A 53 7.64 17.04 -22.74
CA LEU A 53 7.12 15.70 -22.47
C LEU A 53 7.31 15.25 -21.02
N VAL A 54 8.49 15.49 -20.43
CA VAL A 54 8.85 15.03 -19.08
C VAL A 54 7.88 15.52 -18.01
N PRO A 55 7.55 16.83 -17.90
CA PRO A 55 6.63 17.29 -16.87
C PRO A 55 5.23 16.68 -17.05
N MET A 56 4.72 16.61 -18.28
CA MET A 56 3.42 16.01 -18.57
C MET A 56 3.39 14.50 -18.26
N TRP A 57 4.45 13.78 -18.64
CA TRP A 57 4.59 12.35 -18.37
C TRP A 57 4.68 12.05 -16.86
N LEU A 58 5.43 12.86 -16.13
CA LEU A 58 5.61 12.71 -14.68
C LEU A 58 4.28 12.92 -13.94
N LEU A 59 3.49 13.93 -14.33
CA LEU A 59 2.15 14.16 -13.80
C LEU A 59 1.25 12.94 -14.06
N HIS A 60 1.21 12.45 -15.31
CA HIS A 60 0.39 11.30 -15.67
C HIS A 60 0.79 10.04 -14.87
N ARG A 61 2.09 9.81 -14.67
CA ARG A 61 2.62 8.70 -13.87
C ARG A 61 2.27 8.87 -12.39
N GLY A 62 2.40 10.07 -11.85
CA GLY A 62 2.09 10.41 -10.46
C GLY A 62 0.62 10.18 -10.11
N VAL A 63 -0.30 10.60 -10.98
CA VAL A 63 -1.74 10.37 -10.80
C VAL A 63 -2.04 8.88 -10.72
N LYS A 64 -1.56 8.08 -11.68
CA LYS A 64 -1.74 6.62 -11.66
C LYS A 64 -1.22 5.97 -10.38
N TRP A 65 -0.05 6.41 -9.91
CA TRP A 65 0.54 5.89 -8.68
C TRP A 65 -0.30 6.22 -7.44
N ARG A 66 -0.80 7.47 -7.34
CA ARG A 66 -1.68 7.88 -6.23
C ARG A 66 -3.00 7.11 -6.23
N LEU A 67 -3.60 6.90 -7.40
CA LEU A 67 -4.85 6.14 -7.51
C LEU A 67 -4.65 4.68 -7.09
N GLY A 68 -3.57 4.03 -7.56
CA GLY A 68 -3.25 2.65 -7.18
C GLY A 68 -3.08 2.47 -5.67
N ARG A 69 -2.37 3.39 -5.00
CA ARG A 69 -2.25 3.37 -3.53
C ARG A 69 -3.58 3.52 -2.80
N ARG A 70 -4.43 4.44 -3.27
CA ARG A 70 -5.75 4.67 -2.67
C ARG A 70 -6.65 3.44 -2.81
N ILE A 71 -6.66 2.83 -3.99
CA ILE A 71 -7.43 1.61 -4.26
C ILE A 71 -6.94 0.49 -3.34
N GLY A 72 -5.63 0.23 -3.25
CA GLY A 72 -5.10 -0.82 -2.37
C GLY A 72 -5.42 -0.59 -0.88
N ALA A 73 -5.40 0.66 -0.41
CA ALA A 73 -5.80 1.00 0.95
C ALA A 73 -7.29 0.71 1.20
N LEU A 74 -8.15 1.05 0.24
CA LEU A 74 -9.60 0.76 0.30
C LEU A 74 -9.89 -0.74 0.25
N GLU A 75 -9.18 -1.48 -0.58
CA GLU A 75 -9.28 -2.94 -0.66
C GLU A 75 -8.87 -3.62 0.65
N THR A 76 -7.79 -3.13 1.27
CA THR A 76 -7.30 -3.65 2.55
C THR A 76 -8.29 -3.33 3.69
N ALA A 77 -8.81 -2.11 3.73
CA ALA A 77 -9.82 -1.70 4.70
C ALA A 77 -11.16 -2.41 4.50
N ALA A 78 -11.57 -2.68 3.26
CA ALA A 78 -12.76 -3.48 2.97
C ALA A 78 -12.57 -4.94 3.41
N ARG A 79 -11.38 -5.51 3.17
CA ARG A 79 -11.04 -6.88 3.57
C ARG A 79 -10.97 -7.04 5.09
N SER A 80 -10.41 -6.07 5.81
CA SER A 80 -10.39 -6.10 7.28
C SER A 80 -11.77 -5.98 7.91
N LYS A 81 -12.72 -5.25 7.30
CA LYS A 81 -14.11 -5.18 7.76
C LYS A 81 -14.88 -6.50 7.61
N LEU A 82 -14.47 -7.34 6.67
CA LEU A 82 -15.06 -8.67 6.45
C LEU A 82 -14.41 -9.76 7.33
N THR A 83 -13.27 -9.47 7.95
CA THR A 83 -12.61 -10.38 8.88
C THR A 83 -13.27 -10.24 10.26
N PRO A 84 -13.91 -11.30 10.80
CA PRO A 84 -14.47 -11.26 12.15
C PRO A 84 -13.36 -10.97 13.18
N PRO A 85 -13.65 -10.24 14.27
CA PRO A 85 -12.70 -10.06 15.36
C PRO A 85 -12.18 -11.42 15.85
N PRO A 86 -10.90 -11.53 16.23
CA PRO A 86 -10.41 -12.74 16.88
C PRO A 86 -11.30 -13.07 18.07
N ALA A 87 -11.73 -14.33 18.17
CA ALA A 87 -12.53 -14.79 19.31
C ALA A 87 -11.79 -14.47 20.62
N PRO A 88 -12.49 -14.01 21.67
CA PRO A 88 -11.87 -13.75 22.97
C PRO A 88 -11.08 -14.98 23.43
N PRO A 89 -9.89 -14.81 24.04
CA PRO A 89 -9.15 -15.94 24.60
C PRO A 89 -10.07 -16.71 25.54
N ALA A 90 -10.21 -18.02 25.30
CA ALA A 90 -10.97 -18.89 26.18
C ALA A 90 -10.35 -18.84 27.59
N PRO A 91 -11.14 -18.78 28.67
CA PRO A 91 -10.61 -18.83 30.01
C PRO A 91 -9.79 -20.11 30.18
N THR A 92 -8.51 -19.95 30.49
CA THR A 92 -7.60 -21.06 30.79
C THR A 92 -8.21 -21.86 31.93
N PRO A 93 -8.44 -23.19 31.79
CA PRO A 93 -8.89 -23.98 32.92
C PRO A 93 -7.80 -23.93 34.00
N THR A 94 -8.17 -23.41 35.17
CA THR A 94 -7.38 -23.56 36.40
C THR A 94 -7.18 -25.06 36.63
N THR A 95 -5.96 -25.54 36.41
CA THR A 95 -5.53 -26.86 36.85
C THR A 95 -5.65 -26.91 38.38
N VAL A 96 -6.76 -27.46 38.88
CA VAL A 96 -6.85 -27.91 40.26
C VAL A 96 -5.95 -29.13 40.37
N SER A 97 -4.81 -28.93 41.01
CA SER A 97 -3.91 -30.00 41.45
C SER A 97 -4.72 -30.94 42.37
N PRO A 98 -4.73 -32.27 42.15
CA PRO A 98 -5.44 -33.16 43.05
C PRO A 98 -4.63 -33.30 44.35
N THR A 99 -5.04 -32.56 45.38
CA THR A 99 -4.70 -32.93 46.76
C THR A 99 -5.42 -34.25 47.04
N VAL A 100 -4.63 -35.30 47.20
CA VAL A 100 -5.05 -36.58 47.78
C VAL A 100 -5.58 -36.28 49.17
N THR A 101 -6.90 -36.31 49.35
CA THR A 101 -7.54 -36.38 50.67
C THR A 101 -7.98 -37.82 50.85
N GLU A 102 -7.19 -38.48 51.69
CA GLU A 102 -7.41 -39.79 52.26
C GLU A 102 -8.82 -39.93 52.83
N ARG A 103 -9.38 -41.12 52.60
CA ARG A 103 -10.69 -41.56 53.05
C ARG A 103 -10.69 -41.76 54.56
N GLU A 104 -11.49 -40.98 55.27
CA GLU A 104 -12.09 -41.38 56.54
C GLU A 104 -13.60 -41.11 56.49
N GLU A 105 -14.35 -42.15 56.79
CA GLU A 105 -15.81 -42.29 56.91
C GLU A 105 -16.08 -42.59 58.40
N PRO A 106 -17.30 -42.51 58.99
CA PRO A 106 -18.44 -41.56 59.03
C PRO A 106 -18.63 -41.09 60.53
N PRO A 107 -19.79 -40.64 61.11
CA PRO A 107 -21.16 -40.69 60.59
C PRO A 107 -22.17 -39.57 60.95
N VAL A 108 -23.34 -39.74 60.34
CA VAL A 108 -24.68 -39.30 60.78
C VAL A 108 -25.13 -37.90 60.39
N ALA A 109 -26.01 -37.89 59.39
CA ALA A 109 -26.98 -36.84 59.15
C ALA A 109 -27.92 -36.64 60.38
N THR A 110 -28.09 -35.40 60.80
CA THR A 110 -29.21 -34.90 61.61
C THR A 110 -29.55 -33.53 60.99
N VAL A 111 -30.55 -33.45 60.11
CA VAL A 111 -31.99 -33.21 60.39
C VAL A 111 -32.26 -31.81 60.95
N ASP A 112 -33.06 -31.06 60.17
CA ASP A 112 -33.92 -29.90 60.49
C ASP A 112 -33.26 -28.62 61.03
N LYS A 113 -33.66 -27.39 60.66
CA LYS A 113 -34.96 -26.82 60.23
C LYS A 113 -34.66 -25.44 59.57
N PRO A 114 -35.62 -24.80 58.86
CA PRO A 114 -35.38 -23.54 58.16
C PRO A 114 -35.43 -22.35 59.14
N VAL A 115 -34.48 -21.43 59.04
CA VAL A 115 -34.53 -20.15 59.77
C VAL A 115 -35.17 -19.07 58.90
N SER A 116 -36.13 -18.43 59.53
CA SER A 116 -37.11 -17.48 59.01
C SER A 116 -36.48 -16.22 58.43
N ARG A 117 -37.06 -15.75 57.31
CA ARG A 117 -37.08 -14.34 56.93
C ARG A 117 -37.92 -13.63 57.97
N ASP A 118 -37.30 -12.87 58.87
CA ASP A 118 -37.89 -11.72 59.55
C ASP A 118 -36.77 -11.08 60.38
N ASP A 119 -36.07 -10.13 59.78
CA ASP A 119 -35.41 -9.06 60.54
C ASP A 119 -35.53 -7.73 59.78
N ILE A 120 -36.64 -7.05 60.07
CA ILE A 120 -36.69 -5.65 60.54
C ILE A 120 -36.16 -4.59 59.56
N VAL A 121 -37.03 -3.99 58.74
CA VAL A 121 -37.80 -2.77 59.04
C VAL A 121 -36.91 -1.55 59.32
N GLY A 122 -36.94 -0.65 58.33
CA GLY A 122 -36.73 0.79 58.43
C GLY A 122 -37.49 1.43 57.28
#